data_AF-A0A661TU42-F1
#
_entry.id   AF-A0A661TU42-F1
#
_cell.length_a   1.000
_cell.length_b   1.000
_cell.length_c   1.000
_cell.angle_alpha   90.00
_cell.angle_beta   90.00
_cell.angle_gamma   90.00
#
_symmetry.space_group_name_H-M   'P 1'
#
loop_
_entity.id
_entity.type
_entity.pdbx_description
1 polymer ?
#
loop_
_entity_poly.entity_id
_entity_poly.type
_entity_poly.pdbx_seq_one_letter_code
_entity_poly.pdbx_strand_id
1 'polypeptide(L)' 'MEKVGIIGAGIAGLTCAYRLAQKGINCVLFDESAYTGGKMNIV' A
#
# COMPACT_ATOMS: atom_id res chain seq x y z
N MET A 1 17.67 -7.75 7.11
CA MET A 1 16.51 -7.51 6.22
C MET A 1 15.60 -6.52 6.91
N GLU A 2 15.43 -5.34 6.33
CA GLU A 2 14.49 -4.34 6.84
C GLU A 2 13.07 -4.74 6.43
N LYS A 3 12.13 -4.69 7.37
CA LYS A 3 10.71 -5.01 7.14
C LYS A 3 9.94 -3.71 6.98
N VAL A 4 9.30 -3.50 5.84
CA VAL A 4 8.53 -2.28 5.57
C VAL A 4 7.04 -2.54 5.79
N GLY A 5 6.43 -1.76 6.67
CA GLY A 5 4.98 -1.71 6.85
C GLY A 5 4.41 -0.42 6.29
N ILE A 6 3.28 -0.50 5.58
CA ILE A 6 2.57 0.67 5.03
C ILE A 6 1.17 0.66 5.62
N ILE A 7 0.73 1.78 6.21
CA ILE A 7 -0.62 1.94 6.78
C ILE A 7 -1.44 2.83 5.85
N GLY A 8 -2.57 2.32 5.38
CA GLY A 8 -3.49 2.93 4.42
C GLY A 8 -3.21 2.49 2.98
N ALA A 9 -4.15 1.77 2.37
CA ALA A 9 -4.22 1.33 0.98
C ALA A 9 -4.95 2.33 0.06
N GLY A 10 -4.86 3.62 0.36
CA GLY A 10 -5.22 4.69 -0.58
C GLY A 10 -4.20 4.85 -1.71
N ILE A 11 -4.40 5.85 -2.58
CA ILE A 11 -3.49 6.12 -3.72
C ILE A 11 -2.03 6.25 -3.28
N ALA A 12 -1.78 6.96 -2.18
CA ALA A 12 -0.44 7.20 -1.68
C ALA A 12 0.24 5.90 -1.22
N GLY A 13 -0.46 5.08 -0.42
CA GLY A 13 0.08 3.82 0.09
C GLY A 13 0.30 2.79 -1.01
N LEU A 14 -0.66 2.64 -1.94
CA LEU A 14 -0.52 1.78 -3.11
C LEU A 14 0.66 2.21 -4.00
N THR A 15 0.82 3.51 -4.24
CA THR A 15 1.94 4.02 -5.04
C THR A 15 3.29 3.79 -4.33
N CYS A 16 3.31 3.91 -3.01
CA CYS A 16 4.50 3.60 -2.21
C CYS A 16 4.87 2.12 -2.32
N ALA A 17 3.89 1.23 -2.11
CA ALA A 17 4.06 -0.22 -2.24
C ALA A 17 4.55 -0.61 -3.64
N TYR A 18 3.97 -0.01 -4.68
CA TYR A 18 4.37 -0.22 -6.07
C TYR A 18 5.83 0.15 -6.31
N ARG A 19 6.28 1.33 -5.84
CA ARG A 19 7.68 1.76 -5.98
C ARG A 19 8.66 0.91 -5.19
N LEU A 20 8.25 0.42 -4.02
CA LEU A 20 9.06 -0.51 -3.23
C LEU A 20 9.22 -1.85 -3.94
N ALA A 21 8.14 -2.38 -4.52
CA ALA A 21 8.17 -3.60 -5.31
C ALA A 21 9.09 -3.47 -6.54
N GLN A 22 9.06 -2.33 -7.24
CA GLN A 22 9.99 -2.05 -8.36
C GLN A 22 11.46 -2.05 -7.95
N LYS A 23 11.76 -1.78 -6.68
CA LYS A 23 13.12 -1.83 -6.11
C LYS A 23 13.46 -3.19 -5.50
N GLY A 24 12.58 -4.20 -5.62
CA GLY A 24 12.77 -5.52 -5.03
C GLY A 24 12.60 -5.55 -3.50
N ILE A 25 11.95 -4.54 -2.92
CA ILE A 25 11.73 -4.42 -1.47
C ILE A 25 10.35 -4.94 -1.14
N ASN A 26 10.29 -6.00 -0.33
CA ASN A 26 9.04 -6.53 0.18
C ASN A 26 8.45 -5.62 1.27
N CYS A 27 7.13 -5.40 1.20
CA CYS A 27 6.39 -4.64 2.19
C CYS A 27 5.06 -5.31 2.52
N VAL A 28 4.52 -5.00 3.71
CA VAL A 28 3.18 -5.41 4.12
C VAL A 28 2.31 -4.15 4.18
N LEU A 29 1.21 -4.17 3.44
CA LEU A 29 0.23 -3.09 3.41
C LEU A 29 -0.92 -3.44 4.36
N PHE A 30 -1.27 -2.52 5.24
CA PHE A 30 -2.38 -2.62 6.17
C PHE A 30 -3.40 -1.53 5.84
N ASP A 31 -4.67 -1.88 5.79
CA ASP A 31 -5.78 -0.93 5.72
C ASP A 31 -6.86 -1.39 6.70
N GLU A 32 -7.62 -0.44 7.22
CA GLU A 32 -8.79 -0.75 8.05
C GLU A 32 -9.93 -1.34 7.21
N SER A 33 -9.99 -0.95 5.94
CA SER A 33 -11.01 -1.34 4.99
C SER A 33 -10.70 -2.72 4.38
N ALA A 34 -11.76 -3.45 4.06
CA ALA A 34 -11.67 -4.68 3.28
C ALA A 34 -11.31 -4.43 1.79
N TYR A 35 -11.34 -3.17 1.33
CA TYR A 35 -11.05 -2.78 -0.04
C TYR A 35 -9.89 -1.77 -0.13
N THR A 36 -9.15 -1.82 -1.23
CA THR A 36 -8.08 -0.87 -1.55
C THR A 36 -8.61 0.32 -2.35
N GLY A 37 -7.79 1.35 -2.52
CA GLY A 37 -8.12 2.57 -3.29
C GLY A 37 -8.51 3.77 -2.43
N GLY A 38 -8.77 3.57 -1.14
CA GLY A 38 -9.17 4.64 -0.21
C GLY A 38 -10.35 5.44 -0.77
N LYS A 39 -10.22 6.78 -0.80
CA LYS A 39 -11.27 7.69 -1.32
C LYS A 39 -11.48 7.63 -2.84
N MET A 40 -10.63 6.92 -3.58
CA MET A 40 -10.85 6.70 -5.02
C MET A 40 -11.80 5.54 -5.30
N ASN A 41 -12.16 4.76 -4.27
CA ASN A 41 -13.20 3.74 -4.41
C ASN A 41 -14.56 4.44 -4.48
N ILE A 42 -14.90 4.95 -5.67
CA ILE A 42 -16.25 5.37 -6.06
C ILE A 42 -16.92 4.12 -6.61
N VAL A 43 -17.47 3.35 -5.70
CA VAL A 43 -18.45 2.29 -5.97
C VAL A 43 -19.76 2.67 -5.30
#